data_AF-A0A1X1Z8U4-F1
#
_entry.id   AF-A0A1X1Z8U4-F1
#
_cell.length_a   1.000
_cell.length_b   1.000
_cell.length_c   1.000
_cell.angle_alpha   90.00
_cell.angle_beta   90.00
_cell.angle_gamma   90.00
#
_symmetry.space_group_name_H-M   'P 1'
#
loop_
_entity.id
_entity.type
_entity.pdbx_description
1 polymer ?
#
loop_
_entity_poly.entity_id
_entity_poly.type
_entity_poly.pdbx_seq_one_letter_code
_entity_poly.pdbx_strand_id
1 'polypeptide(L)'
;MTGAILTIDTATPAVTAGVVRLDEAGRPSVLSERVTPDARAHAEQLTPNVLGALADAGLSMADLTAVVVGCGPGPFTGLRVGMASAAAYGHALGIPVYGVCSLDAIGVRAPGATLVVTDARRREVYWARYRDGTRVAGPAVCAPADVDPADAAAVAGSPAHTALFDLPALEVTYPSPAGLVAAVRDWNQVPETLVPLYLRRPDAKPPTSVTAPVTLSAMLVSDAVRCAELEAQLFDGDDPWPAAAFIRAVGARDNHYVVARVGDAVVGYAGIARLGRTPPFEYEVHTIGVDKAHQGRGIGRRLLADLLDYADGGVVHLEVRTDNTAAIALYRDVGFVETGLRKRYYRNGADAYTMRREATS
;
A
#
# COMPACT_ATOMS: atom_id res chain seq x y z
N MET A 1 -11.16 -24.25 -20.83
CA MET A 1 -10.75 -24.69 -19.48
C MET A 1 -11.96 -25.32 -18.80
N THR A 2 -11.87 -26.59 -18.40
CA THR A 2 -12.98 -27.34 -17.77
C THR A 2 -12.79 -27.56 -16.26
N GLY A 3 -11.73 -27.01 -15.67
CA GLY A 3 -11.40 -27.19 -14.26
C GLY A 3 -12.10 -26.21 -13.32
N ALA A 4 -12.06 -26.51 -12.02
CA ALA A 4 -12.61 -25.63 -10.99
C ALA A 4 -11.71 -24.40 -10.81
N ILE A 5 -12.34 -23.24 -10.63
CA ILE A 5 -11.71 -21.94 -10.45
C ILE A 5 -12.08 -21.45 -9.05
N LEU A 6 -11.06 -21.15 -8.23
CA LEU A 6 -11.27 -20.49 -6.96
C LEU A 6 -11.40 -18.98 -7.21
N THR A 7 -12.40 -18.35 -6.60
CA THR A 7 -12.62 -16.90 -6.66
C THR A 7 -12.51 -16.32 -5.27
N ILE A 8 -11.84 -15.17 -5.14
CA ILE A 8 -11.63 -14.49 -3.85
C ILE A 8 -11.81 -12.98 -4.04
N ASP A 9 -12.55 -12.32 -3.15
CA ASP A 9 -12.51 -10.86 -3.00
C ASP A 9 -12.49 -10.47 -1.53
N THR A 10 -11.60 -9.54 -1.20
CA THR A 10 -11.47 -8.91 0.13
C THR A 10 -11.34 -7.40 0.01
N ALA A 11 -11.67 -6.85 -1.17
CA ALA A 11 -11.55 -5.44 -1.48
C ALA A 11 -12.76 -4.65 -0.96
N THR A 12 -13.90 -5.32 -0.86
CA THR A 12 -15.17 -4.71 -0.46
C THR A 12 -15.51 -5.01 1.00
N PRO A 13 -16.64 -4.48 1.54
CA PRO A 13 -17.07 -4.81 2.90
C PRO A 13 -17.42 -6.29 3.15
N ALA A 14 -17.43 -7.13 2.12
CA ALA A 14 -17.64 -8.57 2.23
C ALA A 14 -16.36 -9.35 1.88
N VAL A 15 -16.13 -10.44 2.62
CA VAL A 15 -15.11 -11.43 2.34
C VAL A 15 -15.76 -12.52 1.51
N THR A 16 -15.50 -12.53 0.21
CA THR A 16 -16.07 -13.50 -0.74
C THR A 16 -15.05 -14.59 -1.04
N ALA A 17 -15.46 -15.84 -0.94
CA ALA A 17 -14.79 -16.95 -1.62
C ALA A 17 -15.84 -17.83 -2.33
N GLY A 18 -15.51 -18.36 -3.49
CA GLY A 18 -16.41 -19.27 -4.20
C GLY A 18 -15.71 -20.13 -5.22
N VAL A 19 -16.34 -21.24 -5.59
CA VAL A 19 -15.82 -22.15 -6.60
C VAL A 19 -16.71 -22.07 -7.84
N VAL A 20 -16.09 -21.82 -8.99
CA VAL A 20 -16.77 -21.63 -10.26
C VAL A 20 -16.22 -22.61 -11.29
N ARG A 21 -17.06 -23.08 -12.20
CA ARG A 21 -16.63 -23.79 -13.40
C ARG A 21 -17.10 -23.03 -14.64
N LEU A 22 -16.28 -23.01 -15.68
CA LEU A 22 -16.68 -22.51 -16.99
C LEU A 22 -17.27 -23.67 -17.81
N ASP A 23 -18.39 -23.44 -18.48
CA ASP A 23 -18.85 -24.35 -19.52
C ASP A 23 -18.04 -24.20 -20.82
N GLU A 24 -18.33 -25.00 -21.84
CA GLU A 24 -17.62 -24.95 -23.13
C GLU A 24 -17.75 -23.59 -23.84
N ALA A 25 -18.82 -22.85 -23.55
CA ALA A 25 -19.06 -21.50 -24.08
C ALA A 25 -18.41 -20.40 -23.21
N GLY A 26 -17.67 -20.77 -22.16
CA GLY A 26 -17.03 -19.81 -21.24
C GLY A 26 -18.00 -19.14 -20.27
N ARG A 27 -19.21 -19.69 -20.07
CA ARG A 27 -20.18 -19.15 -19.12
C ARG A 27 -19.89 -19.68 -17.71
N PRO A 28 -19.86 -18.81 -16.68
CA PRO A 28 -19.60 -19.23 -15.31
C PRO A 28 -20.81 -19.93 -14.70
N SER A 29 -20.56 -21.10 -14.11
CA SER A 29 -21.46 -21.83 -13.22
C SER A 29 -20.87 -21.85 -11.81
N VAL A 30 -21.55 -21.22 -10.85
CA VAL A 30 -21.13 -21.19 -9.45
C VAL A 30 -21.48 -22.53 -8.81
N LEU A 31 -20.47 -23.27 -8.34
CA LEU A 31 -20.66 -24.53 -7.64
C LEU A 31 -20.95 -24.30 -6.15
N SER A 32 -20.31 -23.29 -5.57
CA SER A 32 -20.49 -22.89 -4.17
C SER A 32 -19.98 -21.48 -3.93
N GLU A 33 -20.50 -20.83 -2.89
CA GLU A 33 -20.01 -19.53 -2.43
C GLU A 33 -20.16 -19.38 -0.91
N ARG A 34 -19.23 -18.64 -0.31
CA ARG A 34 -19.21 -18.25 1.09
C ARG A 34 -18.92 -16.77 1.15
N VAL A 35 -19.88 -16.00 1.64
CA VAL A 35 -19.79 -14.53 1.75
C VAL A 35 -19.95 -14.15 3.22
N THR A 36 -18.95 -13.47 3.76
CA THR A 36 -19.01 -12.90 5.12
C THR A 36 -19.06 -11.37 5.03
N PRO A 37 -20.21 -10.72 5.28
CA PRO A 37 -20.37 -9.26 5.23
C PRO A 37 -19.72 -8.56 6.43
N ASP A 38 -18.42 -8.75 6.62
CA ASP A 38 -17.64 -8.08 7.66
C ASP A 38 -16.29 -7.59 7.09
N ALA A 39 -16.21 -6.27 6.91
CA ALA A 39 -15.05 -5.61 6.34
C ALA A 39 -13.77 -5.74 7.19
N ARG A 40 -13.88 -6.15 8.46
CA ARG A 40 -12.74 -6.34 9.38
C ARG A 40 -12.28 -7.79 9.46
N ALA A 41 -13.10 -8.72 8.98
CA ALA A 41 -12.86 -10.15 9.16
C ALA A 41 -12.04 -10.79 8.02
N HIS A 42 -11.51 -10.00 7.08
CA HIS A 42 -10.77 -10.51 5.91
C HIS A 42 -9.60 -11.43 6.25
N ALA A 43 -8.86 -11.16 7.35
CA ALA A 43 -7.76 -12.01 7.79
C ALA A 43 -8.24 -13.35 8.41
N GLU A 44 -9.34 -13.31 9.16
CA GLU A 44 -9.84 -14.46 9.92
C GLU A 44 -10.78 -15.35 9.09
N GLN A 45 -11.53 -14.76 8.16
CA GLN A 45 -12.61 -15.43 7.43
C GLN A 45 -12.25 -15.87 6.02
N LEU A 46 -11.17 -15.33 5.43
CA LEU A 46 -10.81 -15.71 4.06
C LEU A 46 -10.52 -17.22 3.95
N THR A 47 -9.61 -17.75 4.77
CA THR A 47 -9.27 -19.17 4.71
C THR A 47 -10.47 -20.08 5.06
N PRO A 48 -11.26 -19.81 6.13
CA PRO A 48 -12.50 -20.55 6.37
C PRO A 48 -13.50 -20.52 5.21
N ASN A 49 -13.69 -19.36 4.56
CA ASN A 49 -14.59 -19.25 3.42
C ASN A 49 -14.08 -20.05 2.21
N VAL A 50 -12.78 -20.03 1.94
CA VAL A 50 -12.17 -20.83 0.87
C VAL A 50 -12.35 -22.33 1.12
N LEU A 51 -12.00 -22.81 2.32
CA LEU A 51 -12.15 -24.22 2.67
C LEU A 51 -13.61 -24.66 2.70
N GLY A 52 -14.50 -23.81 3.24
CA GLY A 52 -15.93 -24.05 3.25
C GLY A 52 -16.52 -24.14 1.84
N ALA A 53 -16.15 -23.22 0.94
CA ALA A 53 -16.63 -23.23 -0.44
C ALA A 53 -16.16 -24.48 -1.19
N LEU A 54 -14.90 -24.89 -1.02
CA LEU A 54 -14.39 -26.15 -1.59
C LEU A 54 -15.18 -27.36 -1.07
N ALA A 55 -15.38 -27.44 0.25
CA ALA A 55 -16.15 -28.52 0.87
C ALA A 55 -17.61 -28.57 0.39
N ASP A 56 -18.28 -27.42 0.30
CA ASP A 56 -19.67 -27.32 -0.20
C ASP A 56 -19.77 -27.75 -1.67
N ALA A 57 -18.72 -27.54 -2.47
CA ALA A 57 -18.64 -28.01 -3.85
C ALA A 57 -18.20 -29.48 -3.98
N GLY A 58 -17.85 -30.15 -2.87
CA GLY A 58 -17.31 -31.52 -2.88
C GLY A 58 -15.92 -31.61 -3.51
N LEU A 59 -15.13 -30.54 -3.44
CA LEU A 59 -13.81 -30.41 -4.06
C LEU A 59 -12.73 -30.15 -3.00
N SER A 60 -11.48 -30.34 -3.41
CA SER A 60 -10.28 -30.06 -2.63
C SER A 60 -9.42 -29.01 -3.33
N MET A 61 -8.37 -28.53 -2.65
CA MET A 61 -7.39 -27.62 -3.26
C MET A 61 -6.73 -28.20 -4.52
N ALA A 62 -6.58 -29.54 -4.60
CA ALA A 62 -5.94 -30.21 -5.73
C ALA A 62 -6.81 -30.21 -7.00
N ASP A 63 -8.11 -29.97 -6.88
CA ASP A 63 -9.05 -29.93 -8.01
C ASP A 63 -9.09 -28.55 -8.69
N LEU A 64 -8.43 -27.55 -8.10
CA LEU A 64 -8.36 -26.20 -8.63
C LEU A 64 -7.40 -26.12 -9.82
N THR A 65 -7.79 -25.33 -10.81
CA THR A 65 -7.02 -25.13 -12.05
C THR A 65 -6.67 -23.66 -12.30
N ALA A 66 -7.30 -22.74 -11.57
CA ALA A 66 -6.96 -21.33 -11.56
C ALA A 66 -7.48 -20.67 -10.27
N VAL A 67 -6.93 -19.49 -9.96
CA VAL A 67 -7.46 -18.58 -8.94
C VAL A 67 -7.79 -17.24 -9.60
N VAL A 68 -8.94 -16.65 -9.26
CA VAL A 68 -9.31 -15.28 -9.64
C VAL A 68 -9.45 -14.46 -8.36
N VAL A 69 -8.78 -13.32 -8.32
CA VAL A 69 -8.77 -12.45 -7.13
C VAL A 69 -9.11 -11.01 -7.48
N GLY A 70 -9.97 -10.41 -6.66
CA GLY A 70 -10.23 -8.97 -6.70
C GLY A 70 -9.01 -8.17 -6.24
N CYS A 71 -8.45 -7.36 -7.14
CA CYS A 71 -7.31 -6.47 -6.89
C CYS A 71 -7.74 -5.07 -6.43
N GLY A 72 -9.03 -4.85 -6.20
CA GLY A 72 -9.57 -3.58 -5.74
C GLY A 72 -10.32 -2.80 -6.82
N PRO A 73 -10.64 -1.52 -6.56
CA PRO A 73 -10.26 -0.72 -5.40
C PRO A 73 -10.81 -1.21 -4.06
N GLY A 74 -10.04 -1.00 -2.98
CA GLY A 74 -10.39 -1.45 -1.63
C GLY A 74 -9.38 -1.01 -0.56
N PRO A 75 -9.66 -1.26 0.73
CA PRO A 75 -8.72 -0.96 1.82
C PRO A 75 -7.42 -1.77 1.71
N PHE A 76 -6.31 -1.14 2.11
CA PHE A 76 -4.96 -1.72 1.99
C PHE A 76 -4.79 -3.11 2.61
N THR A 77 -5.25 -3.28 3.85
CA THR A 77 -5.12 -4.56 4.57
C THR A 77 -5.95 -5.64 3.90
N GLY A 78 -7.19 -5.33 3.53
CA GLY A 78 -8.09 -6.26 2.82
C GLY A 78 -7.48 -6.75 1.52
N LEU A 79 -7.03 -5.82 0.66
CA LEU A 79 -6.43 -6.15 -0.64
C LEU A 79 -5.21 -7.05 -0.51
N ARG A 80 -4.28 -6.74 0.40
CA ARG A 80 -3.07 -7.55 0.58
C ARG A 80 -3.37 -8.94 1.09
N VAL A 81 -4.34 -9.10 1.99
CA VAL A 81 -4.73 -10.42 2.48
C VAL A 81 -5.27 -11.27 1.32
N GLY A 82 -6.22 -10.77 0.54
CA GLY A 82 -6.78 -11.51 -0.60
C GLY A 82 -5.75 -11.85 -1.66
N MET A 83 -4.96 -10.86 -2.10
CA MET A 83 -3.97 -11.04 -3.16
C MET A 83 -2.81 -11.94 -2.73
N ALA A 84 -2.31 -11.80 -1.50
CA ALA A 84 -1.22 -12.65 -0.99
C ALA A 84 -1.69 -14.11 -0.83
N SER A 85 -2.92 -14.33 -0.32
CA SER A 85 -3.51 -15.67 -0.26
C SER A 85 -3.70 -16.28 -1.64
N ALA A 86 -4.23 -15.53 -2.60
CA ALA A 86 -4.40 -16.00 -3.98
C ALA A 86 -3.05 -16.36 -4.64
N ALA A 87 -2.04 -15.50 -4.49
CA ALA A 87 -0.69 -15.77 -4.96
C ALA A 87 -0.07 -17.01 -4.30
N ALA A 88 -0.28 -17.19 -2.99
CA ALA A 88 0.20 -18.36 -2.26
C ALA A 88 -0.48 -19.66 -2.75
N TYR A 89 -1.80 -19.64 -2.97
CA TYR A 89 -2.50 -20.80 -3.55
C TYR A 89 -2.01 -21.11 -4.96
N GLY A 90 -1.90 -20.10 -5.83
CA GLY A 90 -1.37 -20.27 -7.18
C GLY A 90 0.04 -20.85 -7.20
N HIS A 91 0.93 -20.33 -6.35
CA HIS A 91 2.29 -20.82 -6.23
C HIS A 91 2.35 -22.26 -5.72
N ALA A 92 1.59 -22.59 -4.65
CA ALA A 92 1.60 -23.92 -4.04
C ALA A 92 1.02 -25.00 -4.97
N LEU A 93 0.02 -24.66 -5.77
CA LEU A 93 -0.67 -25.60 -6.67
C LEU A 93 -0.09 -25.59 -8.10
N GLY A 94 0.79 -24.64 -8.42
CA GLY A 94 1.32 -24.48 -9.77
C GLY A 94 0.26 -24.03 -10.80
N ILE A 95 -0.74 -23.25 -10.35
CA ILE A 95 -1.87 -22.81 -11.19
C ILE A 95 -1.87 -21.28 -11.39
N PRO A 96 -2.39 -20.79 -12.53
CA PRO A 96 -2.46 -19.36 -12.82
C PRO A 96 -3.36 -18.59 -11.86
N VAL A 97 -2.98 -17.34 -11.56
CA VAL A 97 -3.74 -16.41 -10.71
C VAL A 97 -4.09 -15.15 -11.48
N TYR A 98 -5.38 -14.93 -11.72
CA TYR A 98 -5.90 -13.79 -12.47
C TYR A 98 -6.35 -12.69 -11.51
N GLY A 99 -5.79 -11.50 -11.66
CA GLY A 99 -6.25 -10.30 -10.96
C GLY A 99 -7.33 -9.57 -11.74
N VAL A 100 -8.42 -9.19 -11.08
CA VAL A 100 -9.51 -8.40 -11.70
C VAL A 100 -9.88 -7.20 -10.83
N CYS A 101 -10.43 -6.15 -11.44
CA CYS A 101 -11.01 -5.05 -10.67
C CYS A 101 -12.29 -5.53 -9.98
N SER A 102 -12.39 -5.31 -8.66
CA SER A 102 -13.55 -5.68 -7.85
C SER A 102 -14.81 -4.96 -8.29
N LEU A 103 -14.72 -3.71 -8.78
CA LEU A 103 -15.88 -3.02 -9.35
C LEU A 103 -16.30 -3.65 -10.69
N ASP A 104 -15.36 -4.18 -11.48
CA ASP A 104 -15.70 -4.87 -12.74
C ASP A 104 -16.51 -6.14 -12.43
N ALA A 105 -16.14 -6.86 -11.37
CA ALA A 105 -16.88 -8.04 -10.93
C ALA A 105 -18.33 -7.75 -10.48
N ILE A 106 -18.64 -6.51 -10.08
CA ILE A 106 -20.01 -6.05 -9.82
C ILE A 106 -20.68 -5.59 -11.13
N GLY A 107 -19.95 -4.82 -11.94
CA GLY A 107 -20.47 -4.14 -13.12
C GLY A 107 -20.61 -5.01 -14.38
N VAL A 108 -19.90 -6.13 -14.49
CA VAL A 108 -19.80 -6.93 -15.74
C VAL A 108 -21.11 -7.56 -16.21
N ARG A 109 -22.11 -7.64 -15.31
CA ARG A 109 -23.47 -8.11 -15.62
C ARG A 109 -24.53 -7.01 -15.51
N ALA A 110 -24.12 -5.76 -15.31
CA ALA A 110 -25.03 -4.65 -15.15
C ALA A 110 -25.67 -4.26 -16.50
N PRO A 111 -27.01 -4.16 -16.58
CA PRO A 111 -27.69 -3.78 -17.81
C PRO A 111 -27.61 -2.26 -18.04
N GLY A 112 -27.60 -1.84 -19.31
CA GLY A 112 -27.68 -0.43 -19.68
C GLY A 112 -26.60 0.42 -19.00
N ALA A 113 -26.88 1.71 -18.81
CA ALA A 113 -26.00 2.62 -18.08
C ALA A 113 -26.16 2.39 -16.56
N THR A 114 -25.12 1.89 -15.90
CA THR A 114 -25.12 1.58 -14.47
C THR A 114 -23.93 2.22 -13.76
N LEU A 115 -24.17 2.84 -12.61
CA LEU A 115 -23.15 3.30 -11.67
C LEU A 115 -22.84 2.19 -10.66
N VAL A 116 -21.58 1.80 -10.49
CA VAL A 116 -21.17 0.89 -9.41
C VAL A 116 -20.47 1.69 -8.33
N VAL A 117 -20.89 1.55 -7.07
CA VAL A 117 -20.35 2.26 -5.91
C VAL A 117 -20.07 1.34 -4.73
N THR A 118 -18.90 1.50 -4.10
CA THR A 118 -18.54 0.79 -2.86
C THR A 118 -17.86 1.72 -1.86
N ASP A 119 -17.75 1.27 -0.60
CA ASP A 119 -17.17 2.05 0.49
C ASP A 119 -15.66 2.34 0.25
N ALA A 120 -15.30 3.61 0.07
CA ALA A 120 -13.89 4.05 0.04
C ALA A 120 -13.38 4.55 1.41
N ARG A 121 -14.18 4.37 2.48
CA ARG A 121 -14.01 4.96 3.80
C ARG A 121 -14.04 6.49 3.73
N ARG A 122 -13.89 7.14 4.88
CA ARG A 122 -13.76 8.61 4.99
C ARG A 122 -14.87 9.41 4.29
N ARG A 123 -16.09 8.85 4.25
CA ARG A 123 -17.27 9.44 3.59
C ARG A 123 -17.08 9.61 2.07
N GLU A 124 -16.30 8.74 1.46
CA GLU A 124 -16.08 8.67 0.02
C GLU A 124 -16.56 7.34 -0.55
N VAL A 125 -16.70 7.29 -1.88
CA VAL A 125 -17.05 6.06 -2.61
C VAL A 125 -15.99 5.74 -3.65
N TYR A 126 -15.69 4.45 -3.79
CA TYR A 126 -15.07 3.93 -5.00
C TYR A 126 -16.17 3.79 -6.03
N TRP A 127 -15.96 4.31 -7.22
CA TRP A 127 -16.98 4.30 -8.25
C TRP A 127 -16.43 3.96 -9.63
N ALA A 128 -17.28 3.38 -10.47
CA ALA A 128 -17.06 3.18 -11.90
C ALA A 128 -18.40 3.19 -12.63
N ARG A 129 -18.40 3.63 -13.89
CA ARG A 129 -19.60 3.63 -14.75
C ARG A 129 -19.50 2.51 -15.78
N TYR A 130 -20.61 1.83 -16.02
CA TYR A 130 -20.73 0.72 -16.95
C TYR A 130 -21.83 0.99 -17.97
N ARG A 131 -21.66 0.43 -19.16
CA ARG A 131 -22.70 0.29 -20.18
C ARG A 131 -22.74 -1.16 -20.63
N ASP A 132 -23.84 -1.85 -20.37
CA ASP A 132 -24.07 -3.25 -20.76
C ASP A 132 -22.88 -4.15 -20.39
N GLY A 133 -22.48 -4.12 -19.11
CA GLY A 133 -21.34 -4.89 -18.61
C GLY A 133 -19.95 -4.29 -18.88
N THR A 134 -19.82 -3.30 -19.74
CA THR A 134 -18.51 -2.73 -20.12
C THR A 134 -18.22 -1.45 -19.34
N ARG A 135 -17.06 -1.38 -18.66
CA ARG A 135 -16.63 -0.16 -17.95
C ARG A 135 -16.35 0.97 -18.95
N VAL A 136 -17.05 2.10 -18.80
CA VAL A 136 -16.91 3.30 -19.64
C VAL A 136 -16.21 4.46 -18.92
N ALA A 137 -16.16 4.45 -17.59
CA ALA A 137 -15.40 5.43 -16.80
C ALA A 137 -14.97 4.85 -15.45
N GLY A 138 -13.89 5.40 -14.88
CA GLY A 138 -13.29 4.90 -13.65
C GLY A 138 -12.43 3.63 -13.87
N PRO A 139 -12.08 2.91 -12.79
CA PRO A 139 -12.51 3.16 -11.42
C PRO A 139 -11.84 4.41 -10.83
N ALA A 140 -12.55 5.14 -9.98
CA ALA A 140 -12.07 6.36 -9.32
C ALA A 140 -12.59 6.46 -7.87
N VAL A 141 -12.12 7.47 -7.14
CA VAL A 141 -12.51 7.75 -5.75
C VAL A 141 -12.76 9.24 -5.56
N CYS A 142 -13.90 9.58 -4.95
CA CYS A 142 -14.23 10.94 -4.51
C CYS A 142 -15.40 10.90 -3.51
N ALA A 143 -15.81 12.05 -2.98
CA ALA A 143 -17.01 12.13 -2.17
C ALA A 143 -18.25 11.78 -3.02
N PRO A 144 -19.30 11.17 -2.44
CA PRO A 144 -20.51 10.79 -3.19
C PRO A 144 -21.14 11.95 -3.96
N ALA A 145 -21.12 13.15 -3.39
CA ALA A 145 -21.66 14.36 -4.01
C ALA A 145 -20.87 14.83 -5.24
N ASP A 146 -19.61 14.40 -5.38
CA ASP A 146 -18.73 14.74 -6.50
C ASP A 146 -18.75 13.66 -7.61
N VAL A 147 -19.49 12.57 -7.41
CA VAL A 147 -19.67 11.55 -8.43
C VAL A 147 -20.70 12.04 -9.43
N ASP A 148 -20.29 12.22 -10.69
CA ASP A 148 -21.21 12.44 -11.80
C ASP A 148 -21.85 11.09 -12.21
N PRO A 149 -23.15 10.87 -11.95
CA PRO A 149 -23.83 9.64 -12.37
C PRO A 149 -24.03 9.61 -13.89
N ALA A 150 -23.87 10.74 -14.59
CA ALA A 150 -24.17 10.91 -16.01
C ALA A 150 -25.57 10.39 -16.37
N ASP A 151 -25.67 9.50 -17.37
CA ASP A 151 -26.91 8.88 -17.82
C ASP A 151 -27.23 7.55 -17.12
N ALA A 152 -26.62 7.26 -15.95
CA ALA A 152 -26.88 6.04 -15.21
C ALA A 152 -28.37 5.89 -14.89
N ALA A 153 -28.95 4.77 -15.30
CA ALA A 153 -30.35 4.41 -15.03
C ALA A 153 -30.51 3.56 -13.76
N ALA A 154 -29.40 3.04 -13.23
CA ALA A 154 -29.36 2.21 -12.03
C ALA A 154 -28.02 2.36 -11.30
N VAL A 155 -28.00 1.95 -10.03
CA VAL A 155 -26.80 1.91 -9.19
C VAL A 155 -26.61 0.52 -8.57
N ALA A 156 -25.39 0.05 -8.46
CA ALA A 156 -25.04 -1.26 -7.90
C ALA A 156 -23.92 -1.15 -6.86
N GLY A 157 -23.82 -2.14 -5.98
CA GLY A 157 -22.80 -2.20 -4.93
C GLY A 157 -23.37 -2.10 -3.51
N SER A 158 -22.56 -1.60 -2.57
CA SER A 158 -22.89 -1.67 -1.14
C SER A 158 -24.20 -0.92 -0.82
N PRO A 159 -25.19 -1.53 -0.14
CA PRO A 159 -26.50 -0.91 0.09
C PRO A 159 -26.45 0.47 0.76
N ALA A 160 -25.53 0.66 1.72
CA ALA A 160 -25.36 1.94 2.40
C ALA A 160 -24.83 3.05 1.47
N HIS A 161 -24.16 2.68 0.37
CA HIS A 161 -23.54 3.60 -0.58
C HIS A 161 -24.39 3.80 -1.83
N THR A 162 -25.11 2.77 -2.28
CA THR A 162 -26.10 2.92 -3.35
C THR A 162 -27.23 3.88 -2.93
N ALA A 163 -27.64 3.84 -1.65
CA ALA A 163 -28.63 4.76 -1.08
C ALA A 163 -28.20 6.25 -1.06
N LEU A 164 -26.94 6.56 -1.37
CA LEU A 164 -26.45 7.95 -1.50
C LEU A 164 -26.77 8.55 -2.88
N PHE A 165 -27.30 7.74 -3.79
CA PHE A 165 -27.65 8.11 -5.16
C PHE A 165 -29.15 7.92 -5.35
N ASP A 166 -29.81 8.89 -5.98
CA ASP A 166 -31.23 8.83 -6.32
C ASP A 166 -31.45 7.98 -7.59
N LEU A 167 -31.06 6.71 -7.51
CA LEU A 167 -31.10 5.73 -8.60
C LEU A 167 -31.66 4.39 -8.10
N PRO A 168 -32.40 3.64 -8.94
CA PRO A 168 -32.79 2.27 -8.61
C PRO A 168 -31.57 1.38 -8.31
N ALA A 169 -31.56 0.74 -7.15
CA ALA A 169 -30.48 -0.16 -6.75
C ALA A 169 -30.65 -1.55 -7.37
N LEU A 170 -29.60 -2.07 -8.03
CA LEU A 170 -29.52 -3.46 -8.47
C LEU A 170 -29.21 -4.39 -7.29
N GLU A 171 -29.59 -5.67 -7.41
CA GLU A 171 -29.41 -6.67 -6.35
C GLU A 171 -27.94 -7.02 -6.07
N VAL A 172 -27.03 -6.79 -7.03
CA VAL A 172 -25.61 -7.11 -6.87
C VAL A 172 -24.93 -6.10 -5.94
N THR A 173 -24.56 -6.57 -4.75
CA THR A 173 -24.04 -5.73 -3.66
C THR A 173 -22.53 -5.75 -3.50
N TYR A 174 -21.90 -6.87 -3.82
CA TYR A 174 -20.45 -7.11 -3.71
C TYR A 174 -19.99 -7.97 -4.90
N PRO A 175 -18.67 -8.13 -5.13
CA PRO A 175 -18.13 -9.01 -6.15
C PRO A 175 -18.60 -10.45 -5.92
N SER A 176 -19.38 -10.97 -6.86
CA SER A 176 -19.83 -12.37 -6.84
C SER A 176 -18.77 -13.28 -7.47
N PRO A 177 -18.71 -14.57 -7.11
CA PRO A 177 -17.84 -15.55 -7.77
C PRO A 177 -17.99 -15.55 -9.30
N ALA A 178 -19.24 -15.56 -9.79
CA ALA A 178 -19.51 -15.49 -11.23
C ALA A 178 -19.04 -14.17 -11.85
N GLY A 179 -19.22 -13.05 -11.14
CA GLY A 179 -18.76 -11.74 -11.58
C GLY A 179 -17.24 -11.63 -11.67
N LEU A 180 -16.51 -12.18 -10.69
CA LEU A 180 -15.05 -12.22 -10.69
C LEU A 180 -14.53 -12.99 -11.91
N VAL A 181 -15.09 -14.16 -12.20
CA VAL A 181 -14.74 -14.97 -13.38
C VAL A 181 -15.10 -14.26 -14.69
N ALA A 182 -16.27 -13.62 -14.75
CA ALA A 182 -16.69 -12.87 -15.94
C ALA A 182 -15.84 -11.61 -16.20
N ALA A 183 -15.19 -11.05 -15.18
CA ALA A 183 -14.28 -9.91 -15.32
C ALA A 183 -12.90 -10.28 -15.89
N VAL A 184 -12.57 -11.57 -16.01
CA VAL A 184 -11.33 -12.02 -16.67
C VAL A 184 -11.47 -11.82 -18.19
N ARG A 185 -10.62 -10.95 -18.76
CA ARG A 185 -10.71 -10.55 -20.17
C ARG A 185 -10.27 -11.64 -21.14
N ASP A 186 -9.16 -12.31 -20.83
CA ASP A 186 -8.61 -13.36 -21.66
C ASP A 186 -8.02 -14.47 -20.79
N TRP A 187 -8.64 -15.64 -20.88
CA TRP A 187 -8.28 -16.85 -20.17
C TRP A 187 -7.09 -17.59 -20.80
N ASN A 188 -6.71 -17.24 -22.03
CA ASN A 188 -5.56 -17.82 -22.72
C ASN A 188 -4.28 -17.01 -22.52
N GLN A 189 -4.40 -15.79 -21.99
CA GLN A 189 -3.27 -14.95 -21.66
C GLN A 189 -2.63 -15.42 -20.34
N VAL A 190 -1.30 -15.52 -20.32
CA VAL A 190 -0.57 -15.74 -19.07
C VAL A 190 -0.83 -14.56 -18.12
N PRO A 191 -1.31 -14.78 -16.89
CA PRO A 191 -1.61 -13.69 -15.99
C PRO A 191 -0.36 -12.86 -15.65
N GLU A 192 -0.54 -11.54 -15.60
CA GLU A 192 0.48 -10.62 -15.11
C GLU A 192 0.61 -10.71 -13.58
N THR A 193 1.68 -10.11 -13.03
CA THR A 193 1.82 -9.98 -11.58
C THR A 193 0.65 -9.18 -11.00
N LEU A 194 0.09 -9.65 -9.88
CA LEU A 194 -1.03 -8.99 -9.23
C LEU A 194 -0.64 -7.56 -8.78
N VAL A 195 -1.30 -6.55 -9.37
CA VAL A 195 -1.11 -5.14 -9.00
C VAL A 195 -2.34 -4.65 -8.24
N PRO A 196 -2.19 -4.12 -7.02
CA PRO A 196 -3.31 -3.61 -6.26
C PRO A 196 -3.81 -2.27 -6.84
N LEU A 197 -5.12 -2.11 -6.99
CA LEU A 197 -5.77 -0.88 -7.43
C LEU A 197 -5.94 0.10 -6.26
N TYR A 198 -4.82 0.68 -5.82
CA TYR A 198 -4.83 1.76 -4.83
C TYR A 198 -5.20 3.09 -5.48
N LEU A 199 -6.50 3.36 -5.59
CA LEU A 199 -7.02 4.63 -6.13
C LEU A 199 -6.89 5.80 -5.14
N ARG A 200 -6.66 5.47 -3.87
CA ARG A 200 -6.21 6.38 -2.84
C ARG A 200 -4.91 5.86 -2.26
N ARG A 201 -4.01 6.76 -1.82
CA ARG A 201 -2.90 6.33 -0.98
C ARG A 201 -3.48 5.59 0.24
N PRO A 202 -2.97 4.40 0.59
CA PRO A 202 -3.39 3.67 1.78
C PRO A 202 -3.40 4.57 3.01
N ASP A 203 -4.59 4.76 3.57
CA ASP A 203 -4.76 5.45 4.85
C ASP A 203 -4.48 4.57 6.05
N ALA A 204 -3.97 3.36 5.80
CA ALA A 204 -3.54 2.44 6.82
C ALA A 204 -2.33 3.03 7.56
N LYS A 205 -2.60 3.75 8.65
CA LYS A 205 -1.76 3.62 9.83
C LYS A 205 -1.89 2.16 10.28
N PRO A 206 -0.80 1.36 10.31
CA PRO A 206 -0.89 -0.01 10.79
C PRO A 206 -1.52 -0.02 12.19
N PRO A 207 -2.41 -0.99 12.49
CA PRO A 207 -3.02 -1.10 13.80
C PRO A 207 -1.94 -1.24 14.87
N THR A 208 -2.04 -0.41 15.91
CA THR A 208 -1.36 -0.63 17.19
C THR A 208 -1.98 -1.83 17.88
N SER A 209 -1.41 -3.01 17.67
CA SER A 209 -1.38 -4.08 18.67
C SER A 209 -0.37 -5.15 18.27
N VAL A 210 0.58 -5.35 19.18
CA VAL A 210 1.81 -6.17 19.11
C VAL A 210 2.88 -5.63 18.16
N THR A 211 3.55 -4.54 18.57
CA THR A 211 4.77 -4.07 17.89
C THR A 211 5.85 -5.13 17.99
N ALA A 212 6.18 -5.78 16.86
CA ALA A 212 7.52 -6.28 16.66
C ALA A 212 8.52 -5.16 17.05
N PRO A 213 9.58 -5.47 17.81
CA PRO A 213 10.51 -4.45 18.27
C PRO A 213 11.14 -3.73 17.08
N VAL A 214 11.36 -2.42 17.21
CA VAL A 214 12.08 -1.67 16.19
C VAL A 214 13.54 -2.08 16.22
N THR A 215 14.07 -2.62 15.12
CA THR A 215 15.48 -2.96 14.96
C THR A 215 16.16 -1.94 14.04
N LEU A 216 17.46 -1.71 14.24
CA LEU A 216 18.30 -0.96 13.32
C LEU A 216 19.20 -1.94 12.58
N SER A 217 19.43 -1.71 11.30
CA SER A 217 20.46 -2.40 10.54
C SER A 217 20.90 -1.57 9.33
N ALA A 218 22.04 -1.94 8.75
CA ALA A 218 22.58 -1.28 7.57
C ALA A 218 21.53 -1.17 6.45
N MET A 219 21.51 -0.03 5.77
CA MET A 219 20.68 0.18 4.59
C MET A 219 21.22 -0.66 3.43
N LEU A 220 20.34 -1.46 2.82
CA LEU A 220 20.64 -2.22 1.61
C LEU A 220 20.18 -1.45 0.37
N VAL A 221 20.75 -1.78 -0.79
CA VAL A 221 20.32 -1.22 -2.08
C VAL A 221 18.82 -1.48 -2.33
N SER A 222 18.30 -2.63 -1.89
CA SER A 222 16.87 -2.98 -1.98
C SER A 222 15.96 -2.07 -1.15
N ASP A 223 16.49 -1.38 -0.12
CA ASP A 223 15.71 -0.46 0.71
C ASP A 223 15.52 0.91 0.06
N ALA A 224 16.31 1.23 -0.98
CA ALA A 224 16.36 2.57 -1.57
C ALA A 224 15.01 3.04 -2.11
N VAL A 225 14.21 2.14 -2.68
CA VAL A 225 12.85 2.47 -3.16
C VAL A 225 11.99 2.91 -1.99
N ARG A 226 11.99 2.15 -0.90
CA ARG A 226 11.20 2.47 0.29
C ARG A 226 11.69 3.73 1.01
N CYS A 227 12.99 3.96 1.05
CA CYS A 227 13.56 5.18 1.62
C CYS A 227 13.14 6.41 0.80
N ALA A 228 13.17 6.33 -0.53
CA ALA A 228 12.71 7.40 -1.40
C ALA A 228 11.19 7.67 -1.28
N GLU A 229 10.38 6.62 -1.09
CA GLU A 229 8.96 6.79 -0.79
C GLU A 229 8.73 7.57 0.52
N LEU A 230 9.47 7.22 1.58
CA LEU A 230 9.38 7.92 2.85
C LEU A 230 9.87 9.35 2.74
N GLU A 231 10.99 9.57 2.06
CA GLU A 231 11.56 10.90 1.80
C GLU A 231 10.55 11.80 1.08
N ALA A 232 9.92 11.31 0.01
CA ALA A 232 8.88 12.05 -0.72
C ALA A 232 7.65 12.39 0.15
N GLN A 233 7.36 11.59 1.18
CA GLN A 233 6.24 11.85 2.10
C GLN A 233 6.60 12.84 3.22
N LEU A 234 7.87 12.86 3.61
CA LEU A 234 8.39 13.66 4.71
C LEU A 234 8.80 15.06 4.24
N PHE A 235 9.33 15.16 3.03
CA PHE A 235 9.95 16.35 2.47
C PHE A 235 9.32 16.78 1.13
N ASP A 236 8.00 16.61 1.00
CA ASP A 236 7.27 17.05 -0.20
C ASP A 236 7.49 18.56 -0.45
N GLY A 237 7.86 18.91 -1.67
CA GLY A 237 8.22 20.28 -2.06
C GLY A 237 9.67 20.72 -1.72
N ASP A 238 10.48 19.87 -1.08
CA ASP A 238 11.86 20.17 -0.67
C ASP A 238 12.94 19.40 -1.46
N ASP A 239 12.64 19.00 -2.70
CA ASP A 239 13.54 18.18 -3.54
C ASP A 239 13.91 16.82 -2.89
N PRO A 240 12.90 15.99 -2.57
CA PRO A 240 13.13 14.73 -1.87
C PRO A 240 14.06 13.82 -2.68
N TRP A 241 14.98 13.15 -1.98
CA TRP A 241 15.91 12.20 -2.56
C TRP A 241 15.19 11.08 -3.33
N PRO A 242 15.47 10.90 -4.64
CA PRO A 242 14.99 9.74 -5.39
C PRO A 242 15.77 8.48 -4.98
N ALA A 243 15.24 7.30 -5.29
CA ALA A 243 15.87 6.01 -4.97
C ALA A 243 17.32 5.93 -5.47
N ALA A 244 17.60 6.48 -6.66
CA ALA A 244 18.95 6.53 -7.23
C ALA A 244 19.97 7.27 -6.33
N ALA A 245 19.53 8.28 -5.56
CA ALA A 245 20.40 9.00 -4.64
C ALA A 245 20.78 8.13 -3.43
N PHE A 246 19.82 7.40 -2.85
CA PHE A 246 20.09 6.40 -1.81
C PHE A 246 21.02 5.30 -2.31
N ILE A 247 20.79 4.75 -3.51
CA ILE A 247 21.64 3.70 -4.10
C ILE A 247 23.10 4.17 -4.23
N ARG A 248 23.32 5.39 -4.75
CA ARG A 248 24.68 5.95 -4.82
C ARG A 248 25.30 6.12 -3.44
N ALA A 249 24.52 6.59 -2.47
CA ALA A 249 25.03 6.89 -1.14
C ALA A 249 25.42 5.62 -0.37
N VAL A 250 24.63 4.55 -0.47
CA VAL A 250 24.95 3.23 0.12
C VAL A 250 26.20 2.62 -0.51
N GLY A 251 26.46 2.88 -1.80
CA GLY A 251 27.65 2.39 -2.49
C GLY A 251 28.94 3.18 -2.21
N ALA A 252 28.87 4.31 -1.52
CA ALA A 252 30.04 5.16 -1.26
C ALA A 252 30.79 4.71 0.00
N ARG A 253 32.12 4.57 -0.12
CA ARG A 253 32.99 4.02 0.94
C ARG A 253 32.94 4.82 2.25
N ASP A 254 32.78 6.14 2.15
CA ASP A 254 32.89 7.06 3.28
C ASP A 254 31.52 7.47 3.83
N ASN A 255 30.47 6.71 3.46
CA ASN A 255 29.11 6.93 3.91
C ASN A 255 28.69 5.82 4.88
N HIS A 256 27.83 6.19 5.83
CA HIS A 256 27.15 5.26 6.72
C HIS A 256 25.65 5.52 6.66
N TYR A 257 24.90 4.50 6.26
CA TYR A 257 23.45 4.57 6.08
C TYR A 257 22.78 3.41 6.80
N VAL A 258 21.77 3.75 7.60
CA VAL A 258 21.07 2.84 8.49
C VAL A 258 19.57 2.99 8.26
N VAL A 259 18.83 1.91 8.47
CA VAL A 259 17.37 1.90 8.43
C VAL A 259 16.80 1.33 9.73
N ALA A 260 15.64 1.86 10.12
CA ALA A 260 14.84 1.32 11.20
C ALA A 260 13.73 0.43 10.63
N ARG A 261 13.55 -0.76 11.22
CA ARG A 261 12.56 -1.74 10.76
C ARG A 261 11.57 -2.14 11.85
N VAL A 262 10.35 -2.46 11.43
CA VAL A 262 9.37 -3.22 12.22
C VAL A 262 9.05 -4.49 11.43
N GLY A 263 9.52 -5.64 11.91
CA GLY A 263 9.61 -6.84 11.08
C GLY A 263 10.55 -6.57 9.89
N ASP A 264 10.09 -6.85 8.66
CA ASP A 264 10.86 -6.57 7.44
C ASP A 264 10.60 -5.16 6.87
N ALA A 265 9.63 -4.41 7.41
CA ALA A 265 9.23 -3.13 6.87
C ALA A 265 10.15 -2.01 7.34
N VAL A 266 10.74 -1.27 6.39
CA VAL A 266 11.49 -0.03 6.68
C VAL A 266 10.52 1.09 7.07
N VAL A 267 10.70 1.59 8.29
CA VAL A 267 9.88 2.65 8.93
C VAL A 267 10.69 3.91 9.25
N GLY A 268 11.99 3.92 8.99
CA GLY A 268 12.85 5.09 9.12
C GLY A 268 14.23 4.82 8.53
N TYR A 269 14.98 5.88 8.30
CA TYR A 269 16.30 5.83 7.69
C TYR A 269 17.13 7.03 8.13
N ALA A 270 18.44 6.90 8.06
CA ALA A 270 19.37 8.00 8.27
C ALA A 270 20.67 7.76 7.50
N GLY A 271 21.36 8.83 7.14
CA GLY A 271 22.61 8.78 6.40
C GLY A 271 23.56 9.89 6.80
N ILE A 272 24.83 9.54 6.94
CA ILE A 272 25.93 10.45 7.25
C ILE A 272 27.11 10.16 6.31
N ALA A 273 27.86 11.19 5.93
CA ALA A 273 29.10 11.04 5.20
C ALA A 273 30.28 11.62 5.98
N ARG A 274 31.41 10.93 5.92
CA ARG A 274 32.69 11.43 6.39
C ARG A 274 33.31 12.34 5.34
N LEU A 275 33.69 13.53 5.77
CA LEU A 275 34.36 14.53 4.96
C LEU A 275 35.88 14.48 5.19
N GLY A 276 36.64 14.79 4.14
CA GLY A 276 38.10 14.82 4.19
C GLY A 276 38.78 13.45 4.10
N ARG A 277 40.11 13.46 3.96
CA ARG A 277 40.94 12.26 3.78
C ARG A 277 41.87 11.96 4.96
N THR A 278 42.08 12.92 5.84
CA THR A 278 42.99 12.84 6.99
C THR A 278 42.30 13.37 8.25
N PRO A 279 42.49 12.72 9.41
CA PRO A 279 41.94 13.20 10.69
C PRO A 279 42.45 14.61 11.08
N PRO A 280 41.69 15.35 11.92
CA PRO A 280 40.37 14.99 12.43
C PRO A 280 39.31 15.04 11.31
N PHE A 281 38.40 14.07 11.31
CA PHE A 281 37.35 14.00 10.30
C PHE A 281 36.15 14.86 10.72
N GLU A 282 35.56 15.52 9.74
CA GLU A 282 34.24 16.12 9.86
C GLU A 282 33.22 15.19 9.23
N TYR A 283 31.96 15.31 9.63
CA TYR A 283 30.88 14.49 9.13
C TYR A 283 29.65 15.35 8.83
N GLU A 284 28.89 14.97 7.81
CA GLU A 284 27.67 15.67 7.42
C GLU A 284 26.50 14.69 7.40
N VAL A 285 25.47 14.96 8.21
CA VAL A 285 24.21 14.21 8.17
C VAL A 285 23.46 14.66 6.92
N HIS A 286 23.32 13.76 5.95
CA HIS A 286 22.64 14.06 4.69
C HIS A 286 21.12 14.08 4.81
N THR A 287 20.58 13.06 5.48
CA THR A 287 19.13 12.90 5.64
C THR A 287 18.84 12.01 6.85
N ILE A 288 17.73 12.30 7.52
CA ILE A 288 17.17 11.48 8.58
C ILE A 288 15.65 11.61 8.56
N GLY A 289 14.97 10.48 8.46
CA GLY A 289 13.53 10.42 8.31
C GLY A 289 12.93 9.26 9.07
N VAL A 290 11.77 9.49 9.67
CA VAL A 290 10.96 8.45 10.31
C VAL A 290 9.54 8.58 9.78
N ASP A 291 8.97 7.47 9.34
CA ASP A 291 7.58 7.38 8.92
C ASP A 291 6.66 8.05 9.95
N LYS A 292 5.77 8.94 9.50
CA LYS A 292 4.83 9.70 10.36
C LYS A 292 4.01 8.79 11.28
N ALA A 293 3.71 7.55 10.88
CA ALA A 293 3.00 6.58 11.70
C ALA A 293 3.84 6.03 12.88
N HIS A 294 5.16 6.15 12.81
CA HIS A 294 6.13 5.61 13.76
C HIS A 294 6.92 6.70 14.51
N GLN A 295 6.65 7.98 14.25
CA GLN A 295 7.21 9.10 15.01
C GLN A 295 6.74 9.13 16.47
N GLY A 296 7.47 9.85 17.33
CA GLY A 296 7.18 9.94 18.77
C GLY A 296 7.58 8.70 19.58
N ARG A 297 8.20 7.69 18.94
CA ARG A 297 8.61 6.42 19.57
C ARG A 297 10.11 6.30 19.83
N GLY A 298 10.85 7.41 19.76
CA GLY A 298 12.31 7.44 19.95
C GLY A 298 13.15 6.89 18.79
N ILE A 299 12.53 6.51 17.67
CA ILE A 299 13.25 5.94 16.50
C ILE A 299 14.25 6.92 15.92
N GLY A 300 13.86 8.19 15.73
CA GLY A 300 14.76 9.23 15.22
C GLY A 300 15.98 9.46 16.11
N ARG A 301 15.80 9.39 17.44
CA ARG A 301 16.90 9.46 18.40
C ARG A 301 17.87 8.27 18.25
N ARG A 302 17.33 7.05 18.08
CA ARG A 302 18.16 5.85 17.89
C ARG A 302 18.93 5.89 16.57
N LEU A 303 18.30 6.33 15.49
CA LEU A 303 18.96 6.53 14.20
C LEU A 303 20.06 7.58 14.30
N LEU A 304 19.80 8.71 14.94
CA LEU A 304 20.81 9.75 15.12
C LEU A 304 21.97 9.27 16.00
N ALA A 305 21.70 8.53 17.08
CA ALA A 305 22.73 7.94 17.91
C ALA A 305 23.65 7.01 17.10
N ASP A 306 23.08 6.15 16.26
CA ASP A 306 23.84 5.27 15.35
C ASP A 306 24.75 6.06 14.38
N LEU A 307 24.26 7.19 13.84
CA LEU A 307 25.09 8.08 13.01
C LEU A 307 26.22 8.74 13.81
N LEU A 308 25.95 9.16 15.05
CA LEU A 308 26.95 9.79 15.92
C LEU A 308 28.00 8.80 16.41
N ASP A 309 27.62 7.54 16.66
CA ASP A 309 28.54 6.46 16.98
C ASP A 309 29.48 6.16 15.79
N TYR A 310 28.97 6.22 14.56
CA TYR A 310 29.81 6.13 13.37
C TYR A 310 30.78 7.31 13.24
N ALA A 311 30.33 8.51 13.61
CA ALA A 311 31.11 9.74 13.57
C ALA A 311 31.94 9.99 14.84
N ASP A 312 32.12 8.97 15.69
CA ASP A 312 32.78 9.12 16.99
C ASP A 312 34.15 9.82 16.87
N GLY A 313 34.42 10.73 17.81
CA GLY A 313 35.59 11.61 17.79
C GLY A 313 35.63 12.68 16.69
N GLY A 314 34.58 12.81 15.87
CA GLY A 314 34.47 13.80 14.80
C GLY A 314 33.53 14.96 15.10
N VAL A 315 33.70 16.05 14.35
CA VAL A 315 32.73 17.15 14.33
C VAL A 315 31.61 16.79 13.35
N VAL A 316 30.35 16.95 13.76
CA VAL A 316 29.18 16.60 12.94
C VAL A 316 28.37 17.84 12.59
N HIS A 317 28.04 17.98 11.32
CA HIS A 317 27.25 19.06 10.74
C HIS A 317 25.93 18.56 10.19
N LEU A 318 24.92 19.43 10.23
CA LEU A 318 23.64 19.21 9.57
C LEU A 318 22.95 20.52 9.22
N GLU A 319 22.01 20.45 8.29
CA GLU A 319 21.02 21.49 8.01
C GLU A 319 19.62 21.02 8.40
N VAL A 320 18.85 21.93 9.01
CA VAL A 320 17.46 21.66 9.39
C VAL A 320 16.58 22.87 9.11
N ARG A 321 15.38 22.65 8.56
CA ARG A 321 14.38 23.71 8.40
C ARG A 321 14.12 24.43 9.71
N THR A 322 14.03 25.76 9.66
CA THR A 322 13.81 26.59 10.85
C THR A 322 12.45 26.33 11.52
N ASP A 323 11.47 25.80 10.78
CA ASP A 323 10.14 25.44 11.27
C ASP A 323 10.03 23.99 11.78
N ASN A 324 11.09 23.18 11.66
CA ASN A 324 11.10 21.80 12.15
C ASN A 324 11.48 21.73 13.63
N THR A 325 10.58 22.22 14.49
CA THR A 325 10.79 22.33 15.94
C THR A 325 11.13 21.00 16.61
N ALA A 326 10.55 19.90 16.15
CA ALA A 326 10.79 18.56 16.68
C ALA A 326 12.22 18.07 16.40
N ALA A 327 12.73 18.23 15.17
CA ALA A 327 14.09 17.87 14.83
C ALA A 327 15.11 18.77 15.53
N ILE A 328 14.86 20.08 15.57
CA ILE A 328 15.72 21.05 16.28
C ILE A 328 15.85 20.67 17.77
N ALA A 329 14.74 20.32 18.43
CA ALA A 329 14.75 19.88 19.82
C ALA A 329 15.57 18.59 20.00
N LEU A 330 15.41 17.60 19.10
CA LEU A 330 16.21 16.37 19.12
C LEU A 330 17.70 16.66 18.96
N TYR A 331 18.10 17.50 18.00
CA TYR A 331 19.50 17.82 17.75
C TYR A 331 20.14 18.56 18.93
N ARG A 332 19.43 19.54 19.51
CA ARG A 332 19.91 20.26 20.71
C ARG A 332 20.11 19.33 21.90
N ASP A 333 19.21 18.38 22.10
CA ASP A 333 19.28 17.42 23.22
C ASP A 333 20.52 16.52 23.15
N VAL A 334 21.04 16.25 21.96
CA VAL A 334 22.27 15.45 21.78
C VAL A 334 23.53 16.30 21.55
N GLY A 335 23.46 17.61 21.80
CA GLY A 335 24.60 18.51 21.84
C GLY A 335 24.90 19.29 20.56
N PHE A 336 23.98 19.31 19.58
CA PHE A 336 24.13 20.23 18.45
C PHE A 336 23.78 21.67 18.87
N VAL A 337 24.59 22.62 18.41
CA VAL A 337 24.36 24.05 18.53
C VAL A 337 24.12 24.66 17.15
N GLU A 338 23.28 25.69 17.09
CA GLU A 338 23.07 26.48 15.88
C GLU A 338 24.31 27.37 15.63
N THR A 339 24.88 27.28 14.43
CA THR A 339 26.07 28.04 14.04
C THR A 339 25.79 29.05 12.93
N GLY A 340 24.63 28.96 12.27
CA GLY A 340 24.25 29.91 11.24
C GLY A 340 22.84 29.69 10.68
N LEU A 341 22.42 30.64 9.84
CA LEU A 341 21.13 30.64 9.15
C LEU A 341 21.37 30.74 7.63
N ARG A 342 20.89 29.76 6.88
CA ARG A 342 20.88 29.73 5.41
C ARG A 342 19.50 30.16 4.91
N LYS A 343 19.42 31.39 4.38
CA LYS A 343 18.18 31.93 3.85
C LYS A 343 17.79 31.25 2.53
N ARG A 344 16.51 30.91 2.36
CA ARG A 344 15.95 30.29 1.16
C ARG A 344 16.75 29.07 0.70
N TYR A 345 17.15 28.23 1.65
CA TYR A 345 17.98 27.06 1.41
C TYR A 345 17.22 25.95 0.69
N TYR A 346 15.97 25.71 1.09
CA TYR A 346 15.11 24.72 0.47
C TYR A 346 14.41 25.28 -0.77
N ARG A 347 14.03 24.41 -1.72
CA ARG A 347 13.45 24.83 -3.01
C ARG A 347 12.13 25.59 -2.87
N ASN A 348 11.35 25.31 -1.83
CA ASN A 348 10.11 26.07 -1.52
C ASN A 348 10.37 27.44 -0.90
N GLY A 349 11.64 27.83 -0.72
CA GLY A 349 12.04 29.12 -0.15
C GLY A 349 12.20 29.11 1.37
N ALA A 350 12.03 27.97 2.05
CA ALA A 350 12.24 27.88 3.49
C ALA A 350 13.72 28.06 3.88
N ASP A 351 13.94 28.65 5.05
CA ASP A 351 15.25 28.84 5.65
C ASP A 351 15.72 27.57 6.37
N ALA A 352 17.04 27.40 6.51
CA ALA A 352 17.65 26.32 7.27
C ALA A 352 18.60 26.86 8.34
N TYR A 353 18.55 26.28 9.53
CA TYR A 353 19.65 26.40 10.49
C TYR A 353 20.76 25.44 10.08
N THR A 354 21.99 25.94 10.06
CA THR A 354 23.18 25.08 10.10
C THR A 354 23.48 24.79 11.57
N MET A 355 23.58 23.51 11.91
CA MET A 355 23.89 23.06 13.25
C MET A 355 25.18 22.24 13.27
N ARG A 356 25.92 22.34 14.38
CA ARG A 356 27.20 21.65 14.59
C ARG A 356 27.21 20.99 15.96
N ARG A 357 27.74 19.77 16.05
CA ARG A 357 28.11 19.09 17.29
C ARG A 357 29.62 18.89 17.29
N GLU A 358 30.28 19.36 18.34
CA GLU A 358 31.72 19.14 18.52
C GLU A 358 32.03 17.68 18.84
N ALA A 359 33.25 17.25 18.56
CA ALA A 359 33.73 15.94 18.98
C ALA A 359 33.62 15.81 20.51
N THR A 360 32.99 14.73 20.98
CA THR A 360 32.99 14.38 22.40
C THR A 360 34.42 14.01 22.81
N SER A 361 34.92 14.66 23.88
CA SER A 361 36.28 14.46 24.42
C SER A 361 36.46 13.13 25.11
#